data_AF-A0A376VFL3-F1
#
_entry.id   AF-A0A376VFL3-F1
#
_cell.length_a   1.000
_cell.length_b   1.000
_cell.length_c   1.000
_cell.angle_alpha   90.00
_cell.angle_beta   90.00
_cell.angle_gamma   90.00
#
_symmetry.space_group_name_H-M   'P 1'
#
loop_
_entity.id
_entity.type
_entity.pdbx_description
1 polymer ?
#
loop_
_entity_poly.entity_id
_entity_poly.type
_entity_poly.pdbx_seq_one_letter_code
_entity_poly.pdbx_strand_id
1 'polypeptide(L)' 'MLVYGHTHLPVAEQRGEIFHFNPGSVSIPKGGHPASYGMLDNDVLSVIALNDQSIIAQVAINP' A
#
# COMPACT_ATOMS: atom_id res chain seq x y z
N MET A 1 0.10 4.46 12.97
CA MET A 1 -0.11 3.85 11.64
C MET A 1 -1.28 2.90 11.70
N LEU A 2 -2.16 2.93 10.70
CA LEU A 2 -3.25 1.99 10.50
C LEU A 2 -2.95 1.14 9.25
N VAL A 3 -2.75 -0.17 9.45
CA VAL A 3 -2.56 -1.15 8.37
C VAL A 3 -3.84 -1.97 8.22
N TYR A 4 -4.40 -2.03 7.02
CA TYR A 4 -5.71 -2.66 6.77
C TYR A 4 -5.83 -3.21 5.35
N GLY A 5 -6.84 -4.06 5.12
CA GLY A 5 -7.19 -4.61 3.82
C GLY A 5 -8.68 -4.41 3.51
N HIS A 6 -9.35 -5.47 3.07
CA HIS A 6 -10.80 -5.57 2.84
C HIS A 6 -11.38 -4.75 1.66
N THR A 7 -10.95 -3.51 1.47
CA THR A 7 -11.45 -2.65 0.37
C THR A 7 -10.91 -3.05 -1.00
N HIS A 8 -9.75 -3.72 -1.02
CA HIS A 8 -8.99 -4.08 -2.23
C HIS A 8 -8.52 -2.86 -3.04
N LEU A 9 -8.35 -1.72 -2.37
CA LEU A 9 -7.83 -0.48 -2.93
C LEU A 9 -6.49 -0.15 -2.26
N PRO A 10 -5.39 0.02 -3.02
CA PRO A 10 -4.08 0.31 -2.46
C PRO A 10 -4.03 1.72 -1.88
N VAL A 11 -3.40 1.87 -0.71
CA VAL A 11 -3.24 3.15 -0.01
C VAL A 11 -1.87 3.18 0.66
N ALA A 12 -1.12 4.27 0.47
CA ALA A 12 0.08 4.57 1.25
C ALA A 12 0.18 6.10 1.36
N GLU A 13 -0.31 6.67 2.47
CA GLU A 13 -0.34 8.12 2.66
C GLU A 13 -0.44 8.51 4.14
N GLN A 14 -0.07 9.75 4.46
CA GLN A 14 -0.35 10.37 5.76
C GLN A 14 -1.70 11.07 5.72
N ARG A 15 -2.59 10.74 6.66
CA ARG A 15 -3.85 11.44 6.88
C ARG A 15 -3.87 11.99 8.31
N GLY A 16 -3.64 13.29 8.43
CA GLY A 16 -3.50 13.94 9.73
C GLY A 16 -2.28 13.41 10.48
N GLU A 17 -2.48 12.98 11.73
CA GLU A 17 -1.41 12.49 12.61
C GLU A 17 -1.06 11.01 12.38
N ILE A 18 -1.77 10.31 11.49
CA ILE A 18 -1.57 8.88 11.26
C ILE A 18 -1.28 8.55 9.80
N PHE A 19 -0.49 7.50 9.59
CA PHE A 19 -0.29 6.88 8.29
C PHE A 19 -1.35 5.82 8.01
N HIS A 20 -1.95 5.88 6.82
CA HIS A 20 -2.84 4.87 6.28
C HIS A 20 -2.08 3.99 5.30
N PHE A 21 -2.15 2.67 5.52
CA PHE A 21 -1.53 1.70 4.63
C PHE A 21 -2.48 0.55 4.32
N ASN A 22 -2.74 0.35 3.03
CA ASN A 22 -3.50 -0.77 2.51
C ASN A 22 -2.74 -1.37 1.33
N PRO A 23 -2.30 -2.64 1.40
CA PRO A 23 -1.52 -3.27 0.34
C PRO A 23 -2.36 -3.63 -0.90
N GLY A 24 -3.66 -3.35 -0.89
CA GLY A 24 -4.57 -3.76 -1.95
C GLY A 24 -4.99 -5.22 -1.80
N SER A 25 -5.04 -5.94 -2.92
CA SER A 25 -5.42 -7.35 -2.96
C SER A 25 -4.49 -8.10 -3.90
N VAL A 26 -4.01 -9.26 -3.46
CA VAL A 26 -3.18 -10.16 -4.28
C VAL A 26 -3.99 -10.93 -5.33
N SER A 27 -5.32 -10.97 -5.23
CA SER A 27 -6.16 -11.84 -6.07
C SER A 27 -7.38 -11.16 -6.70
N ILE A 28 -7.98 -10.16 -6.05
CA ILE A 28 -9.20 -9.50 -6.54
C ILE A 28 -9.05 -7.97 -6.42
N PRO A 29 -8.07 -7.33 -7.09
CA PRO A 29 -7.88 -5.88 -6.98
C PRO A 29 -9.09 -5.11 -7.52
N LYS A 30 -9.36 -3.93 -6.95
CA LYS A 30 -10.44 -3.03 -7.36
C LYS A 30 -9.87 -1.68 -7.82
N GLY A 31 -10.71 -0.85 -8.44
CA GLY A 31 -10.33 0.52 -8.83
C GLY A 31 -9.38 0.60 -10.04
N GLY A 32 -9.21 -0.49 -10.80
CA GLY A 32 -8.29 -0.53 -11.94
C GLY A 32 -6.82 -0.73 -11.56
N HIS A 33 -6.53 -1.02 -10.28
CA HIS A 33 -5.17 -1.32 -9.83
C HIS A 33 -4.76 -2.77 -10.13
N PRO A 34 -3.46 -3.06 -10.31
CA PRO A 34 -2.98 -4.43 -10.42
C PRO A 34 -3.05 -5.16 -9.06
N ALA A 35 -2.99 -6.49 -9.12
CA ALA A 35 -2.81 -7.31 -7.93
C ALA A 35 -1.54 -6.87 -7.20
N SER A 36 -1.60 -6.76 -5.88
CA SER A 36 -0.56 -6.06 -5.11
C SER A 36 -0.35 -6.61 -3.72
N TYR A 37 0.83 -6.32 -3.17
CA TYR A 37 1.23 -6.63 -1.81
C TYR A 37 1.94 -5.42 -1.18
N GLY A 38 2.09 -5.45 0.14
CA GLY A 38 2.79 -4.39 0.88
C GLY A 38 4.20 -4.82 1.29
N MET A 39 5.12 -3.85 1.33
CA MET A 39 6.46 -4.01 1.89
C MET A 39 6.73 -2.87 2.87
N LEU A 40 7.27 -3.19 4.04
CA LEU A 40 7.93 -2.24 4.92
C LEU A 40 9.43 -2.49 4.80
N ASP A 41 10.17 -1.52 4.27
CA ASP A 41 11.62 -1.55 4.20
C ASP A 41 12.18 -0.27 4.83
N ASN A 42 12.96 -0.43 5.89
CA ASN A 42 13.33 0.64 6.82
C ASN A 42 12.08 1.43 7.25
N ASP A 43 12.03 2.71 6.89
CA ASP A 43 10.93 3.63 7.23
C ASP A 43 10.09 3.98 6.00
N VAL A 44 10.01 3.08 5.01
CA VAL A 44 9.18 3.25 3.83
C VAL A 44 8.20 2.10 3.71
N LEU A 45 6.92 2.46 3.66
CA LEU A 45 5.84 1.55 3.28
C LEU A 45 5.56 1.69 1.79
N SER A 46 5.61 0.57 1.07
CA SER A 46 5.36 0.50 -0.37
C SER A 46 4.27 -0.51 -0.69
N VAL A 47 3.34 -0.12 -1.54
CA VAL A 47 2.44 -1.05 -2.24
C VAL A 47 3.07 -1.39 -3.58
N ILE A 48 3.29 -2.67 -3.82
CA ILE A 48 4.07 -3.19 -4.96
C ILE A 48 3.16 -4.07 -5.81
N ALA A 49 3.21 -3.88 -7.13
CA ALA A 49 2.50 -4.70 -8.09
C ALA A 49 3.08 -6.12 -8.14
N LEU A 50 2.22 -7.14 -8.09
CA LEU A 50 2.62 -8.54 -8.00
C LEU A 50 3.24 -9.08 -9.29
N ASN A 51 2.83 -8.54 -10.44
CA ASN A 51 3.23 -8.99 -11.77
C ASN A 51 4.62 -8.51 -12.19
N ASP A 52 4.96 -7.25 -11.89
CA ASP A 52 6.16 -6.58 -12.42
C ASP A 52 7.00 -5.86 -11.36
N GLN A 53 6.60 -5.95 -10.08
CA GLN A 53 7.26 -5.32 -8.94
C GLN A 53 7.32 -3.78 -9.01
N SER A 54 6.52 -3.14 -9.86
CA SER A 54 6.42 -1.69 -9.90
C SER A 54 5.77 -1.14 -8.62
N ILE A 55 6.18 0.05 -8.20
CA ILE A 55 5.60 0.75 -7.06
C ILE A 55 4.27 1.37 -7.45
N ILE A 56 3.19 1.00 -6.76
CA ILE A 56 1.84 1.55 -6.95
C ILE A 56 1.63 2.79 -6.07
N ALA A 57 2.06 2.71 -4.82
CA ALA A 57 1.98 3.79 -3.85
C ALA A 57 3.08 3.60 -2.79
N GLN A 58 3.61 4.69 -2.23
CA GLN A 58 4.56 4.60 -1.13
C GLN A 58 4.47 5.81 -0.19
N VAL A 59 4.82 5.60 1.08
CA VAL A 59 4.93 6.65 2.09
C VAL A 59 6.11 6.40 3.01
N ALA A 60 6.91 7.45 3.27
CA ALA A 60 7.92 7.43 4.30
C ALA A 60 7.26 7.73 5.66
N ILE A 61 7.61 6.95 6.69
CA ILE A 61 7.02 7.02 8.04
C ILE A 61 7.97 7.65 9.07
N ASN A 62 9.07 8.23 8.60
CA ASN A 62 10.04 8.94 9.41
C ASN A 62 9.44 10.21 10.05
N PRO A 63 9.88 10.58 11.27
CA PRO A 63 9.58 11.88 11.89
C PRO A 63 10.13 13.06 11.09
#